data_AF-A0A379PKR5-F1
#
_entry.id   AF-A0A379PKR5-F1
#
_cell.length_a   1.000
_cell.length_b   1.000
_cell.length_c   1.000
_cell.angle_alpha   90.00
_cell.angle_beta   90.00
_cell.angle_gamma   90.00
#
_symmetry.space_group_name_H-M   'P 1'
#
loop_
_entity.id
_entity.type
_entity.pdbx_description
1 polymer ?
#
loop_
_entity_poly.entity_id
_entity_poly.type
_entity_poly.pdbx_seq_one_letter_code
_entity_poly.pdbx_strand_id
1 'polypeptide(L)'
;MKMSKARKQAGFTLIELVVVMAVMALIAALMTPNMMEELNLRRANLTAEDTTAILDAARSYRVATASWPGGVPCSTAISVLKTGGYLGAMSTDNRYNNPITTSCDARTFSVVQSAVKDWDGYLVNSIAGTEITAAATNTIRSTIGVPGSEPALRNKLTRVDTGNPEDNRMRTTLLMGGQQINEAGNINFSQANPTLSAQSGSLTLSAQNGQVIIPAGQTLTVDDVVVRSRGNRRLSASLPNFVHIGTYIVRDGWLVQQPTCAAGGVPKGALRPAAMRGGYSGSYDPAFVGRYGFNYRLTPVGAYWSVTAVAEGYAVDYANLDSLVDVFCYYPT
;
A
#
# COMPACT_ATOMS: atom_id res chain seq x y z
N MET A 1 32.45 94.46 -3.52
CA MET A 1 31.26 93.83 -2.91
C MET A 1 31.01 92.50 -3.62
N LYS A 2 31.36 91.35 -3.00
CA LYS A 2 31.25 90.01 -3.61
C LYS A 2 29.90 89.38 -3.25
N MET A 3 29.07 89.08 -4.24
CA MET A 3 27.81 88.33 -4.08
C MET A 3 28.10 86.90 -3.62
N SER A 4 27.66 86.52 -2.42
CA SER A 4 27.63 85.13 -1.99
C SER A 4 26.39 84.45 -2.59
N LYS A 5 26.61 83.53 -3.53
CA LYS A 5 25.58 82.65 -4.10
C LYS A 5 24.95 81.82 -2.97
N ALA A 6 23.68 82.07 -2.64
CA ALA A 6 22.93 81.23 -1.73
C ALA A 6 22.79 79.82 -2.34
N ARG A 7 23.29 78.79 -1.64
CA ARG A 7 23.08 77.38 -2.02
C ARG A 7 21.59 77.09 -1.91
N LYS A 8 20.93 76.81 -3.03
CA LYS A 8 19.57 76.28 -3.05
C LYS A 8 19.57 74.95 -2.28
N GLN A 9 18.92 74.90 -1.13
CA GLN A 9 18.63 73.64 -0.45
C GLN A 9 17.60 72.90 -1.32
N ALA A 10 18.02 71.80 -1.96
CA ALA A 10 17.09 70.88 -2.59
C ALA A 10 16.31 70.18 -1.46
N GLY A 11 15.06 70.58 -1.26
CA GLY A 11 14.16 69.90 -0.32
C GLY A 11 13.88 68.49 -0.80
N PHE A 12 13.97 67.52 0.11
CA PHE A 12 13.62 66.12 -0.15
C PHE A 12 12.14 66.06 -0.57
N THR A 13 11.85 65.38 -1.67
CA THR A 13 10.47 65.27 -2.14
C THR A 13 9.73 64.17 -1.40
N LEU A 14 8.41 64.32 -1.20
CA LEU A 14 7.57 63.27 -0.60
C LEU A 14 7.69 61.94 -1.36
N ILE A 15 7.82 62.00 -2.69
CA ILE A 15 7.96 60.80 -3.53
C ILE A 15 9.29 60.07 -3.29
N GLU A 16 10.38 60.80 -3.05
CA GLU A 16 11.69 60.20 -2.78
C GLU A 16 11.69 59.42 -1.46
N LEU A 17 11.04 59.96 -0.42
CA LEU A 17 10.86 59.26 0.84
C LEU A 17 9.96 58.01 0.68
N VAL A 18 8.87 58.11 -0.09
CA VAL A 18 7.96 56.98 -0.34
C VAL A 18 8.67 55.85 -1.09
N VAL A 19 9.48 56.17 -2.11
CA VAL A 19 10.26 55.17 -2.85
C VAL A 19 11.29 54.50 -1.94
N VAL A 20 12.00 55.25 -1.11
CA VAL A 20 12.98 54.68 -0.17
C VAL A 20 12.31 53.77 0.86
N MET A 21 11.16 54.18 1.42
CA MET A 21 10.39 53.31 2.33
C MET A 21 9.85 52.06 1.63
N ALA A 22 9.42 52.17 0.36
CA ALA A 22 8.97 51.02 -0.43
C ALA A 22 10.11 50.01 -0.67
N VAL A 23 11.31 50.48 -1.00
CA VAL A 23 12.50 49.62 -1.17
C VAL A 23 12.91 48.99 0.16
N MET A 24 12.93 49.74 1.26
CA MET A 24 13.24 49.19 2.59
C MET A 24 12.22 48.14 3.05
N ALA A 25 10.92 48.38 2.83
CA ALA A 25 9.88 47.43 3.16
C ALA A 25 10.00 46.13 2.34
N LEU A 26 10.34 46.24 1.05
CA LEU A 26 10.58 45.08 0.20
C LEU A 26 11.78 44.25 0.66
N ILE A 27 12.91 44.90 0.97
CA ILE A 27 14.10 44.21 1.45
C ILE A 27 13.82 43.54 2.81
N ALA A 28 13.16 44.24 3.73
CA ALA A 28 12.82 43.70 5.05
C ALA A 28 11.90 42.46 4.93
N ALA A 29 10.90 42.50 4.05
CA ALA A 29 10.00 41.37 3.82
C ALA A 29 10.73 40.12 3.32
N LEU A 30 11.76 40.28 2.47
CA LEU A 30 12.54 39.17 1.93
C LEU A 30 13.58 38.60 2.92
N MET A 31 14.15 39.43 3.80
CA MET A 31 15.19 39.00 4.75
C MET A 31 14.65 38.35 6.04
N THR A 32 13.45 38.74 6.47
CA THR A 32 12.85 38.29 7.74
C THR A 32 12.77 36.75 7.91
N PRO A 33 12.33 35.94 6.93
CA PRO A 33 12.18 34.50 7.14
C PRO A 33 13.52 33.78 7.41
N ASN A 34 14.57 34.12 6.65
CA ASN A 34 15.88 33.45 6.77
C ASN A 34 16.57 33.76 8.11
N MET A 35 16.43 34.99 8.61
CA MET A 35 17.02 35.39 9.89
C MET A 35 16.37 34.67 11.08
N MET A 36 15.06 34.39 11.01
CA MET A 36 14.36 33.68 12.07
C MET A 36 14.80 32.22 12.19
N GLU A 37 15.07 31.55 11.06
CA GLU A 37 15.58 30.18 11.06
C GLU A 37 17.00 30.11 11.62
N GLU A 38 17.89 31.03 11.25
CA GLU A 38 19.25 31.10 11.80
C GLU A 38 19.25 31.38 13.31
N LEU A 39 18.38 32.27 13.78
CA LEU A 39 18.22 32.53 15.22
C LEU A 39 17.75 31.29 15.96
N ASN A 40 16.81 30.53 15.42
CA ASN A 40 16.34 29.29 16.03
C ASN A 40 17.43 28.20 16.01
N LEU A 41 18.23 28.10 14.95
CA LEU A 41 19.39 27.21 14.90
C LEU A 41 20.40 27.54 16.01
N ARG A 42 20.73 28.82 16.19
CA ARG A 42 21.63 29.28 17.26
C ARG A 42 21.05 28.95 18.64
N ARG A 43 19.75 29.17 18.85
CA ARG A 43 19.06 28.82 20.10
C ARG A 43 19.08 27.31 20.33
N ALA A 44 18.89 26.51 19.30
CA ALA A 44 18.91 25.05 19.40
C ALA A 44 20.30 24.53 19.77
N ASN A 45 21.36 25.03 19.12
CA ASN A 45 22.73 24.68 19.44
C ASN A 45 23.09 25.05 20.89
N LEU A 46 22.79 26.28 21.30
CA LEU A 46 23.03 26.71 22.68
C LEU A 46 22.21 25.91 23.69
N THR A 47 20.96 25.53 23.35
CA THR A 47 20.14 24.67 24.21
C THR A 47 20.74 23.27 24.32
N ALA A 48 21.28 22.72 23.23
CA ALA A 48 21.97 21.43 23.25
C ALA A 48 23.22 21.49 24.13
N GLU A 49 24.05 22.52 23.98
CA GLU A 49 25.21 22.77 24.83
C GLU A 49 24.82 22.91 26.31
N ASP A 50 23.85 23.77 26.63
CA ASP A 50 23.34 23.98 27.98
C ASP A 50 22.84 22.66 28.59
N THR A 51 22.12 21.84 27.81
CA THR A 51 21.61 20.53 28.27
C THR A 51 22.76 19.55 28.54
N THR A 52 23.73 19.46 27.63
CA THR A 52 24.90 18.59 27.81
C THR A 52 25.72 19.00 29.03
N ALA A 53 25.89 20.30 29.28
CA ALA A 53 26.57 20.81 30.47
C ALA A 53 25.87 20.41 31.77
N ILE A 54 24.52 20.47 31.81
CA ILE A 54 23.75 20.00 32.98
C ILE A 54 23.93 18.50 33.19
N LEU A 55 23.86 17.70 32.11
CA LEU A 55 24.03 16.25 32.18
C LEU A 55 25.44 15.86 32.64
N ASP A 56 26.47 16.52 32.13
CA ASP A 56 27.86 16.27 32.53
C ASP A 56 28.14 16.70 33.97
N ALA A 57 27.59 17.85 34.39
CA ALA A 57 27.61 18.26 35.79
C ALA A 57 26.92 17.21 36.69
N ALA A 58 25.75 16.68 36.30
CA ALA A 58 25.07 15.62 37.04
C ALA A 58 25.89 14.32 37.09
N ARG A 59 26.58 13.93 36.00
CA ARG A 59 27.50 12.77 35.98
C ARG A 59 28.64 12.97 36.96
N SER A 60 29.34 14.09 36.89
CA SER A 60 30.46 14.40 37.78
C SER A 60 30.05 14.41 39.26
N TYR A 61 28.90 15.01 39.57
CA TYR A 61 28.32 14.96 40.92
C TYR A 61 28.03 13.53 41.38
N ARG A 62 27.45 12.70 40.51
CA ARG A 62 27.15 11.29 40.81
C ARG A 62 28.42 10.46 41.04
N VAL A 63 29.48 10.72 40.27
CA VAL A 63 30.79 10.10 40.47
C VAL A 63 31.36 10.46 41.84
N ALA A 64 31.25 11.72 42.26
CA ALA A 64 31.80 12.18 43.54
C ALA A 64 30.98 11.74 44.77
N THR A 65 29.65 11.71 44.67
CA THR A 65 28.75 11.56 45.83
C THR A 65 27.96 10.25 45.85
N ALA A 66 28.11 9.41 44.83
CA ALA A 66 27.33 8.19 44.60
C ALA A 66 25.80 8.38 44.53
N SER A 67 25.30 9.61 44.57
CA SER A 67 23.88 9.98 44.51
C SER A 67 23.62 11.04 43.45
N TRP A 68 22.40 11.11 42.91
CA TRP A 68 22.05 12.20 41.98
C TRP A 68 21.86 13.53 42.74
N PRO A 69 22.15 14.68 42.10
CA PRO A 69 22.01 15.99 42.73
C PRO A 69 20.57 16.27 43.16
N GLY A 70 20.39 16.73 44.40
CA GLY A 70 19.06 17.02 44.98
C GLY A 70 18.31 15.82 45.55
N GLY A 71 18.84 14.59 45.43
CA GLY A 71 18.16 13.36 45.84
C GLY A 71 16.93 13.05 44.97
N VAL A 72 16.43 11.82 44.95
CA VAL A 72 15.23 11.47 44.16
C VAL A 72 14.04 12.30 44.69
N PRO A 73 13.31 13.07 43.84
CA PRO A 73 13.19 13.01 42.38
C PRO A 73 14.00 14.07 41.58
N CYS A 74 15.02 14.68 42.16
CA CYS A 74 15.94 15.65 41.54
C CYS A 74 15.32 16.98 41.13
N SER A 75 14.27 17.43 41.81
CA SER A 75 13.63 18.73 41.53
C SER A 75 14.54 19.94 41.84
N THR A 76 15.50 19.80 42.75
CA THR A 76 16.45 20.86 43.15
C THR A 76 17.85 20.69 42.56
N ALA A 77 18.02 19.75 41.62
CA ALA A 77 19.33 19.35 41.09
C ALA A 77 20.16 20.51 40.55
N ILE A 78 19.55 21.42 39.77
CA ILE A 78 20.24 22.57 39.18
C ILE A 78 20.85 23.47 40.27
N SER A 79 20.12 23.70 41.36
CA SER A 79 20.60 24.52 42.48
C SER A 79 21.77 23.85 43.21
N VAL A 80 21.67 22.53 43.43
CA VAL A 80 22.74 21.73 44.06
C VAL A 80 24.01 21.71 43.19
N LEU A 81 23.86 21.54 41.88
CA LEU A 81 24.99 21.54 40.95
C LEU A 81 25.70 22.90 40.88
N LYS A 82 24.94 24.00 40.90
CA LYS A 82 25.49 25.37 40.95
C LYS A 82 26.24 25.62 42.26
N THR A 83 25.62 25.28 43.39
CA THR A 83 26.22 25.49 44.72
C THR A 83 27.47 24.63 44.92
N GLY A 84 27.46 23.42 44.37
CA GLY A 84 28.60 22.50 44.41
C GLY A 84 29.72 22.81 43.43
N GLY A 85 29.59 23.87 42.60
CA GLY A 85 30.61 24.26 41.62
C GLY A 85 30.73 23.34 40.40
N TYR A 86 29.79 22.40 40.21
CA TYR A 86 29.77 21.47 39.09
C TYR A 86 29.15 22.08 37.83
N LEU A 87 28.30 23.10 37.99
CA LEU A 87 27.60 23.76 36.90
C LEU A 87 27.83 25.28 36.95
N GLY A 88 28.15 25.87 35.80
CA GLY A 88 28.36 27.30 35.67
C GLY A 88 27.09 28.14 35.89
N ALA A 89 27.25 29.45 35.93
CA ALA A 89 26.13 30.39 36.00
C ALA A 89 25.31 30.35 34.70
N MET A 90 24.25 29.55 34.69
CA MET A 90 23.29 29.45 33.59
C MET A 90 21.87 29.82 34.03
N SER A 91 21.04 30.23 33.07
CA SER A 91 19.61 30.51 33.31
C SER A 91 18.87 29.24 33.75
N THR A 92 17.78 29.40 34.50
CA THR A 92 16.83 28.31 34.79
C THR A 92 15.85 28.06 33.64
N ASP A 93 15.83 28.97 32.67
CA ASP A 93 15.05 28.84 31.44
C ASP A 93 15.99 28.58 30.26
N ASN A 94 15.52 27.79 29.31
CA ASN A 94 16.25 27.52 28.07
C ASN A 94 16.20 28.71 27.11
N ARG A 95 16.85 28.58 25.95
CA ARG A 95 16.93 29.66 24.95
C ARG A 95 15.60 30.01 24.27
N TYR A 96 14.54 29.29 24.62
CA TYR A 96 13.17 29.52 24.18
C TYR A 96 12.28 30.11 25.30
N ASN A 97 12.86 30.52 26.43
CA ASN A 97 12.15 30.99 27.63
C ASN A 97 11.21 29.94 28.24
N ASN A 98 11.49 28.65 28.03
CA ASN A 98 10.79 27.57 28.71
C ASN A 98 11.62 27.09 29.91
N PRO A 99 10.98 26.71 31.04
CA PRO A 99 11.70 26.26 32.22
C PRO A 99 12.47 24.96 31.94
N ILE A 100 13.70 24.89 32.46
CA ILE A 100 14.49 23.67 32.50
C ILE A 100 14.20 22.97 33.82
N THR A 101 13.60 21.79 33.74
CA THR A 101 13.29 20.96 34.91
C THR A 101 14.13 19.70 34.91
N THR A 102 14.38 19.15 36.09
CA THR A 102 15.17 17.94 36.27
C THR A 102 14.34 16.88 36.98
N SER A 103 14.52 15.63 36.58
CA SER A 103 13.86 14.47 37.17
C SER A 103 14.86 13.31 37.25
N CYS A 104 14.77 12.46 38.26
CA CYS A 104 15.65 11.30 38.36
C CYS A 104 15.00 10.14 39.09
N ASP A 105 15.53 8.94 38.86
CA ASP A 105 15.29 7.75 39.68
C ASP A 105 16.62 7.27 40.31
N ALA A 106 16.65 6.06 40.88
CA ALA A 106 17.86 5.53 41.50
C ALA A 106 19.06 5.43 40.53
N ARG A 107 18.80 5.26 39.23
CA ARG A 107 19.78 4.89 38.19
C ARG A 107 19.90 5.88 37.04
N THR A 108 18.94 6.79 36.87
CA THR A 108 18.85 7.70 35.74
C THR A 108 18.61 9.12 36.21
N PHE A 109 19.13 10.06 35.43
CA PHE A 109 18.91 11.48 35.60
C PHE A 109 18.46 12.06 34.27
N SER A 110 17.44 12.88 34.30
CA SER A 110 16.76 13.42 33.13
C SER A 110 16.63 14.93 33.23
N VAL A 111 16.89 15.61 32.13
CA VAL A 111 16.58 17.03 31.93
C VAL A 111 15.36 17.11 31.02
N VAL A 112 14.35 17.85 31.45
CA VAL A 112 13.07 18.01 30.74
C VAL A 112 12.83 19.49 30.45
N GLN A 113 12.58 19.80 29.19
CA GLN A 113 12.35 21.16 28.72
C GLN A 113 11.52 21.15 27.42
N SER A 114 10.92 22.28 27.08
CA SER A 114 10.16 22.43 25.83
C SER A 114 10.93 23.22 24.78
N ALA A 115 10.90 22.72 23.54
CA ALA A 115 11.42 23.40 22.37
C ALA A 115 10.34 24.24 21.68
N VAL A 116 10.72 24.99 20.63
CA VAL A 116 9.77 25.61 19.71
C VAL A 116 9.33 24.60 18.64
N LYS A 117 8.18 24.86 18.02
CA LYS A 117 7.61 24.03 16.96
C LYS A 117 8.66 23.72 15.87
N ASP A 118 8.73 22.46 15.46
CA ASP A 118 9.61 21.90 14.42
C ASP A 118 11.12 21.85 14.78
N TRP A 119 11.53 22.28 15.99
CA TRP A 119 12.93 22.24 16.45
C TRP A 119 13.23 21.15 17.50
N ASP A 120 12.20 20.46 18.00
CA ASP A 120 12.34 19.32 18.91
C ASP A 120 13.07 18.14 18.26
N GLY A 121 12.77 17.83 16.99
CA GLY A 121 13.46 16.81 16.21
C GLY A 121 14.96 17.10 16.02
N TYR A 122 15.32 18.37 15.84
CA TYR A 122 16.73 18.78 15.74
C TYR A 122 17.47 18.52 17.06
N LEU A 123 16.87 18.90 18.20
CA LEU A 123 17.45 18.70 19.53
C LEU A 123 17.59 17.22 19.89
N VAL A 124 16.62 16.39 19.53
CA VAL A 124 16.66 14.94 19.73
C VAL A 124 17.84 14.30 19.00
N ASN A 125 18.13 14.76 17.77
CA ASN A 125 19.27 14.27 17.00
C ASN A 125 20.61 14.86 17.49
N SER A 126 20.58 16.05 18.07
CA SER A 126 21.80 16.76 18.51
C SER A 126 22.27 16.35 19.91
N ILE A 127 21.37 15.83 20.75
CA ILE A 127 21.65 15.50 22.16
C ILE A 127 21.42 13.99 22.37
N ALA A 128 22.49 13.27 22.71
CA ALA A 128 22.42 11.84 22.99
C ALA A 128 21.46 11.51 24.16
N GLY A 129 20.69 10.43 24.02
CA GLY A 129 19.74 9.98 25.05
C GLY A 129 18.48 10.84 25.18
N THR A 130 18.14 11.61 24.14
CA THR A 130 16.97 12.49 24.12
C THR A 130 15.79 11.87 23.40
N GLU A 131 14.59 12.08 23.93
CA GLU A 131 13.31 11.65 23.36
C GLU A 131 12.26 12.76 23.43
N ILE A 132 11.28 12.71 22.53
CA ILE A 132 10.12 13.62 22.56
C ILE A 132 9.07 12.98 23.47
N THR A 133 8.90 13.52 24.68
CA THR A 133 7.93 12.97 25.66
C THR A 133 6.51 13.48 25.46
N ALA A 134 6.34 14.64 24.81
CA ALA A 134 5.02 15.19 24.49
C ALA A 134 5.10 16.05 23.22
N ALA A 135 4.63 15.49 22.08
CA ALA A 135 4.66 16.16 20.78
C ALA A 135 3.77 17.42 20.72
N ALA A 136 2.64 17.43 21.46
CA ALA A 136 1.73 18.58 21.48
C ALA A 136 2.37 19.85 22.09
N THR A 137 3.31 19.67 23.02
CA THR A 137 4.01 20.76 23.72
C THR A 137 5.48 20.86 23.33
N ASN A 138 5.93 20.10 22.33
CA ASN A 138 7.33 19.98 21.88
C ASN A 138 8.30 19.73 23.06
N THR A 139 7.88 18.91 24.03
CA THR A 139 8.65 18.65 25.25
C THR A 139 9.62 17.50 25.01
N ILE A 140 10.90 17.79 25.21
CA ILE A 140 12.00 16.84 25.09
C ILE A 140 12.50 16.43 26.48
N ARG A 141 12.96 15.18 26.60
CA ARG A 141 13.62 14.64 27.78
C ARG A 141 14.95 14.03 27.39
N SER A 142 16.03 14.58 27.94
CA SER A 142 17.38 14.04 27.77
C SER A 142 17.78 13.25 29.01
N THR A 143 18.08 11.95 28.85
CA THR A 143 18.31 11.04 29.98
C THR A 143 19.70 10.43 29.94
N ILE A 144 20.35 10.41 31.10
CA ILE A 144 21.61 9.72 31.34
C ILE A 144 21.43 8.63 32.40
N GLY A 145 22.17 7.54 32.27
CA GLY A 145 22.28 6.49 33.27
C GLY A 145 23.44 6.75 34.23
N VAL A 146 23.60 5.87 35.21
CA VAL A 146 24.81 5.85 36.03
C VAL A 146 26.06 5.69 35.15
N PRO A 147 27.19 6.33 35.51
CA PRO A 147 28.45 6.16 34.79
C PRO A 147 28.79 4.68 34.58
N GLY A 148 29.16 4.30 33.36
CA GLY A 148 29.40 2.91 32.99
C GLY A 148 28.16 2.12 32.55
N SER A 149 26.98 2.76 32.47
CA SER A 149 25.78 2.20 31.83
C SER A 149 25.38 3.03 30.62
N GLU A 150 24.93 2.37 29.55
CA GLU A 150 24.28 3.04 28.42
C GLU A 150 22.89 3.53 28.88
N PRO A 151 22.61 4.83 28.84
CA PRO A 151 21.26 5.33 29.07
C PRO A 151 20.34 4.81 27.96
N ALA A 152 19.29 4.10 28.35
CA ALA A 152 18.13 3.80 27.52
C ALA A 152 18.34 2.85 26.31
N LEU A 153 18.51 1.55 26.61
CA LEU A 153 18.08 0.47 25.70
C LEU A 153 16.60 0.61 25.24
N ARG A 154 15.78 1.37 25.98
CA ARG A 154 14.39 1.70 25.61
C ARG A 154 14.28 2.49 24.30
N ASN A 155 15.32 3.24 23.91
CA ASN A 155 15.35 3.99 22.64
C ASN A 155 15.94 3.18 21.47
N LYS A 156 16.34 1.91 21.71
CA LYS A 156 16.90 1.01 20.67
C LYS A 156 16.04 -0.22 20.41
N LEU A 157 15.12 -0.57 21.31
CA LEU A 157 14.09 -1.58 21.08
C LEU A 157 12.76 -1.14 21.72
N THR A 158 11.87 -0.57 20.92
CA THR A 158 10.46 -0.38 21.29
C THR A 158 9.73 -1.71 21.10
N ARG A 159 9.64 -2.51 22.18
CA ARG A 159 8.95 -3.82 22.18
C ARG A 159 7.50 -3.74 22.67
N VAL A 160 6.96 -2.55 22.92
CA VAL A 160 5.67 -2.39 23.60
C VAL A 160 4.80 -1.33 22.94
N ASP A 161 3.58 -1.73 22.59
CA ASP A 161 2.52 -0.96 21.92
C ASP A 161 1.86 0.13 22.79
N THR A 162 2.53 0.59 23.86
CA THR A 162 1.99 1.58 24.80
C THR A 162 2.57 2.99 24.58
N GLY A 163 3.33 3.18 23.49
CA GLY A 163 3.97 4.44 23.10
C GLY A 163 3.33 5.13 21.90
N ASN A 164 4.03 6.12 21.33
CA ASN A 164 3.62 6.79 20.10
C ASN A 164 3.53 5.77 18.95
N PRO A 165 2.39 5.66 18.23
CA PRO A 165 2.21 4.71 17.13
C PRO A 165 3.27 4.82 16.02
N GLU A 166 3.90 5.98 15.90
CA GLU A 166 4.97 6.21 14.92
C GLU A 166 6.26 5.46 15.23
N ASP A 167 6.52 5.10 16.49
CA ASP A 167 7.73 4.37 16.90
C ASP A 167 7.67 2.87 16.53
N ASN A 168 6.46 2.37 16.27
CA ASN A 168 6.20 0.99 15.85
C ASN A 168 5.91 0.88 14.34
N ARG A 169 5.93 2.01 13.61
CA ARG A 169 5.58 2.05 12.18
C ARG A 169 6.83 1.96 11.31
N MET A 170 6.96 0.85 10.58
CA MET A 170 7.94 0.75 9.49
C MET A 170 7.50 1.63 8.31
N ARG A 171 8.31 2.63 7.95
CA ARG A 171 8.07 3.53 6.80
C ARG A 171 8.72 3.05 5.50
N THR A 172 9.63 2.10 5.59
CA THR A 172 10.42 1.58 4.47
C THR A 172 10.19 0.09 4.28
N THR A 173 10.71 -0.46 3.18
CA THR A 173 10.65 -1.89 2.88
C THR A 173 11.33 -2.72 3.96
N LEU A 174 10.67 -3.81 4.37
CA LEU A 174 11.27 -4.84 5.23
C LEU A 174 12.19 -5.73 4.37
N LEU A 175 13.50 -5.54 4.50
CA LEU A 175 14.51 -6.36 3.84
C LEU A 175 14.97 -7.49 4.77
N MET A 176 14.80 -8.75 4.34
CA MET A 176 15.13 -9.93 5.15
C MET A 176 16.40 -10.68 4.73
N GLY A 177 17.03 -10.32 3.60
CA GLY A 177 18.29 -10.96 3.17
C GLY A 177 18.22 -12.48 3.01
N GLY A 178 17.05 -13.04 2.65
CA GLY A 178 16.82 -14.47 2.52
C GLY A 178 16.37 -15.19 3.80
N GLN A 179 16.24 -14.47 4.92
CA GLN A 179 15.69 -15.02 6.16
C GLN A 179 14.17 -15.19 6.12
N GLN A 180 13.64 -16.08 6.95
CA GLN A 180 12.21 -16.42 7.03
C GLN A 180 11.54 -15.83 8.29
N ILE A 181 10.23 -15.53 8.21
CA ILE A 181 9.41 -15.14 9.37
C ILE A 181 8.67 -16.38 9.86
N ASN A 182 9.18 -17.04 10.91
CA ASN A 182 8.64 -18.32 11.36
C ASN A 182 7.54 -18.20 12.42
N GLU A 183 7.49 -17.08 13.15
CA GLU A 183 6.59 -16.86 14.29
C GLU A 183 5.67 -15.64 14.06
N ALA A 184 5.23 -15.43 12.82
CA ALA A 184 4.20 -14.43 12.55
C ALA A 184 2.86 -14.89 13.13
N GLY A 185 2.23 -14.04 13.93
CA GLY A 185 0.80 -14.18 14.27
C GLY A 185 -0.08 -13.81 13.07
N ASN A 186 -0.98 -12.84 13.26
CA ASN A 186 -1.82 -12.33 12.19
C ASN A 186 -1.10 -11.27 11.35
N ILE A 187 -1.20 -11.38 10.02
CA ILE A 187 -0.85 -10.28 9.09
C ILE A 187 -2.16 -9.61 8.66
N ASN A 188 -2.43 -8.41 9.18
CA ASN A 188 -3.64 -7.65 8.85
C ASN A 188 -3.32 -6.51 7.89
N PHE A 189 -4.04 -6.43 6.77
CA PHE A 189 -3.91 -5.35 5.79
C PHE A 189 -5.07 -4.37 5.97
N SER A 190 -4.78 -3.14 6.39
CA SER A 190 -5.79 -2.10 6.67
C SER A 190 -6.12 -1.19 5.48
N GLN A 191 -5.38 -1.32 4.38
CA GLN A 191 -5.57 -0.53 3.16
C GLN A 191 -6.49 -1.24 2.18
N ALA A 192 -7.15 -0.49 1.30
CA ALA A 192 -7.92 -1.06 0.21
C ALA A 192 -7.01 -1.77 -0.80
N ASN A 193 -7.44 -2.93 -1.31
CA ASN A 193 -6.76 -3.73 -2.33
C ASN A 193 -5.31 -4.14 -2.00
N PRO A 194 -5.05 -4.82 -0.86
CA PRO A 194 -3.71 -5.30 -0.56
C PRO A 194 -3.30 -6.41 -1.54
N THR A 195 -2.07 -6.32 -2.07
CA THR A 195 -1.53 -7.31 -3.02
C THR A 195 -0.41 -8.10 -2.37
N LEU A 196 -0.49 -9.44 -2.40
CA LEU A 196 0.64 -10.33 -2.14
C LEU A 196 1.11 -10.89 -3.48
N SER A 197 2.37 -10.63 -3.85
CA SER A 197 2.95 -11.12 -5.10
C SER A 197 4.24 -11.89 -4.84
N ALA A 198 4.45 -12.98 -5.60
CA ALA A 198 5.70 -13.71 -5.65
C ALA A 198 6.30 -13.48 -7.04
N GLN A 199 7.35 -12.66 -7.15
CA GLN A 199 7.97 -12.32 -8.44
C GLN A 199 8.70 -13.51 -9.07
N SER A 200 9.16 -14.45 -8.25
CA SER A 200 9.81 -15.69 -8.68
C SER A 200 9.35 -16.86 -7.81
N GLY A 201 8.35 -17.64 -8.27
CA GLY A 201 7.90 -18.86 -7.61
C GLY A 201 6.39 -18.98 -7.46
N SER A 202 5.96 -19.77 -6.47
CA SER A 202 4.54 -19.98 -6.15
C SER A 202 4.21 -19.43 -4.76
N LEU A 203 3.06 -18.75 -4.64
CA LEU A 203 2.46 -18.45 -3.34
C LEU A 203 1.73 -19.70 -2.83
N THR A 204 2.30 -20.35 -1.82
CA THR A 204 1.67 -21.52 -1.18
C THR A 204 0.93 -21.08 0.08
N LEU A 205 -0.39 -21.11 0.04
CA LEU A 205 -1.24 -20.97 1.23
C LEU A 205 -1.60 -22.38 1.71
N SER A 206 -0.84 -22.89 2.67
CA SER A 206 -1.06 -24.22 3.25
C SER A 206 -1.07 -24.10 4.75
N ALA A 207 -2.09 -24.67 5.38
CA ALA A 207 -2.13 -24.82 6.82
C ALA A 207 -2.23 -26.32 7.12
N GLN A 208 -1.40 -26.79 8.06
CA GLN A 208 -1.28 -28.21 8.42
C GLN A 208 -2.63 -28.83 8.76
N ASN A 209 -3.55 -28.03 9.33
CA ASN A 209 -4.93 -28.40 9.67
C ASN A 209 -5.95 -27.29 9.31
N GLY A 210 -5.58 -26.30 8.50
CA GLY A 210 -6.34 -25.04 8.34
C GLY A 210 -6.97 -24.87 6.97
N GLN A 211 -8.24 -24.51 6.97
CA GLN A 211 -8.98 -24.11 5.79
C GLN A 211 -8.54 -22.71 5.32
N VAL A 212 -8.46 -22.49 4.01
CA VAL A 212 -8.46 -21.13 3.44
C VAL A 212 -9.90 -20.63 3.50
N ILE A 213 -10.23 -19.81 4.50
CA ILE A 213 -11.58 -19.30 4.74
C ILE A 213 -11.76 -17.97 4.00
N ILE A 214 -12.78 -17.90 3.14
CA ILE A 214 -13.30 -16.66 2.56
C ILE A 214 -14.59 -16.33 3.32
N PRO A 215 -14.62 -15.27 4.14
CA PRO A 215 -15.79 -14.91 4.95
C PRO A 215 -17.03 -14.63 4.11
N ALA A 216 -18.21 -14.71 4.73
CA ALA A 216 -19.47 -14.36 4.07
C ALA A 216 -19.43 -12.93 3.50
N GLY A 217 -19.88 -12.77 2.25
CA GLY A 217 -19.86 -11.50 1.53
C GLY A 217 -18.57 -11.20 0.74
N GLN A 218 -17.56 -12.07 0.79
CA GLN A 218 -16.35 -11.96 -0.02
C GLN A 218 -16.39 -12.92 -1.21
N THR A 219 -15.78 -12.54 -2.33
CA THR A 219 -15.69 -13.38 -3.54
C THR A 219 -14.23 -13.76 -3.81
N LEU A 220 -13.95 -15.07 -3.83
CA LEU A 220 -12.73 -15.57 -4.47
C LEU A 220 -13.02 -15.75 -5.96
N THR A 221 -12.42 -14.93 -6.80
CA THR A 221 -12.42 -15.13 -8.24
C THR A 221 -11.17 -15.91 -8.65
N VAL A 222 -11.37 -16.98 -9.41
CA VAL A 222 -10.29 -17.75 -10.03
C VAL A 222 -10.53 -17.69 -11.53
N ASP A 223 -9.65 -17.00 -12.27
CA ASP A 223 -9.81 -16.83 -13.71
C ASP A 223 -9.52 -18.14 -14.48
N ASP A 224 -8.54 -18.93 -14.04
CA ASP A 224 -8.23 -20.24 -14.62
C ASP A 224 -7.50 -21.15 -13.61
N VAL A 225 -7.62 -22.46 -13.82
CA VAL A 225 -6.96 -23.48 -13.00
C VAL A 225 -5.95 -24.22 -13.86
N VAL A 226 -4.70 -24.27 -13.43
CA VAL A 226 -3.64 -25.04 -14.12
C VAL A 226 -3.54 -26.43 -13.53
N VAL A 227 -3.82 -27.45 -14.34
CA VAL A 227 -3.75 -28.86 -13.95
C VAL A 227 -2.34 -29.39 -14.19
N ARG A 228 -1.51 -29.42 -13.14
CA ARG A 228 -0.10 -29.85 -13.23
C ARG A 228 0.08 -31.29 -13.72
N SER A 229 -0.80 -32.20 -13.31
CA SER A 229 -0.77 -33.62 -13.71
C SER A 229 -1.03 -33.84 -15.21
N ARG A 230 -1.50 -32.81 -15.92
CA ARG A 230 -1.72 -32.81 -17.38
C ARG A 230 -0.70 -31.91 -18.10
N GLY A 231 0.53 -31.81 -17.59
CA GLY A 231 1.59 -31.02 -18.20
C GLY A 231 1.34 -29.51 -18.14
N ASN A 232 0.84 -29.01 -17.00
CA ASN A 232 0.48 -27.60 -16.80
C ASN A 232 -0.57 -27.08 -17.79
N ARG A 233 -1.48 -27.96 -18.24
CA ARG A 233 -2.61 -27.56 -19.09
C ARG A 233 -3.61 -26.73 -18.28
N ARG A 234 -4.08 -25.62 -18.86
CA ARG A 234 -5.20 -24.84 -18.32
C ARG A 234 -6.49 -25.66 -18.36
N LEU A 235 -7.33 -25.53 -17.33
CA LEU A 235 -8.61 -26.22 -17.27
C LEU A 235 -9.54 -25.74 -18.38
N SER A 236 -9.53 -24.43 -18.66
CA SER A 236 -10.23 -23.82 -19.80
C SER A 236 -9.89 -24.50 -21.13
N ALA A 237 -8.61 -24.80 -21.36
CA ALA A 237 -8.14 -25.50 -22.56
C ALA A 237 -8.45 -27.01 -22.57
N SER A 238 -8.96 -27.56 -21.47
CA SER A 238 -9.29 -28.98 -21.33
C SER A 238 -10.79 -29.26 -21.45
N LEU A 239 -11.62 -28.21 -21.39
CA LEU A 239 -13.05 -28.31 -21.56
C LEU A 239 -13.42 -28.11 -23.05
N PRO A 240 -14.42 -28.84 -23.57
CA PRO A 240 -14.96 -28.58 -24.90
C PRO A 240 -15.46 -27.14 -25.00
N ASN A 241 -15.19 -26.47 -26.11
CA ASN A 241 -15.61 -25.09 -26.35
C ASN A 241 -17.07 -24.98 -26.82
N PHE A 242 -17.90 -25.97 -26.52
CA PHE A 242 -19.32 -25.96 -26.84
C PHE A 242 -20.14 -26.52 -25.68
N VAL A 243 -21.36 -26.01 -25.55
CA VAL A 243 -22.38 -26.49 -24.61
C VAL A 243 -23.53 -27.06 -25.41
N HIS A 244 -23.75 -28.37 -25.28
CA HIS A 244 -24.89 -29.05 -25.90
C HIS A 244 -26.20 -28.62 -25.21
N ILE A 245 -27.19 -28.20 -25.98
CA ILE A 245 -28.48 -27.73 -25.48
C ILE A 245 -29.54 -28.83 -25.62
N GLY A 246 -29.55 -29.54 -26.74
CA GLY A 246 -30.52 -30.60 -26.97
C GLY A 246 -30.40 -31.23 -28.35
N THR A 247 -30.96 -32.43 -28.47
CA THR A 247 -31.07 -33.16 -29.72
C THR A 247 -32.55 -33.24 -30.09
N TYR A 248 -32.89 -32.89 -31.34
CA TYR A 248 -34.26 -32.89 -31.83
C TYR A 248 -34.37 -33.78 -33.08
N ILE A 249 -35.51 -34.47 -33.21
CA ILE A 249 -35.88 -35.13 -34.45
C ILE A 249 -36.47 -34.08 -35.40
N VAL A 250 -35.98 -34.06 -36.63
CA VAL A 250 -36.35 -33.07 -37.65
C VAL A 250 -36.55 -33.74 -39.00
N ARG A 251 -37.38 -33.14 -39.85
CA ARG A 251 -37.59 -33.56 -41.25
C ARG A 251 -37.27 -32.41 -42.19
N ASP A 252 -37.23 -32.71 -43.49
CA ASP A 252 -37.13 -31.68 -44.52
C ASP A 252 -38.24 -30.63 -44.37
N GLY A 253 -37.87 -29.36 -44.48
CA GLY A 253 -38.77 -28.21 -44.32
C GLY A 253 -39.09 -27.82 -42.87
N TRP A 254 -38.67 -28.59 -41.87
CA TRP A 254 -38.94 -28.25 -40.46
C TRP A 254 -38.07 -27.07 -39.99
N LEU A 255 -38.58 -26.35 -38.98
CA LEU A 255 -37.88 -25.26 -38.33
C LEU A 255 -37.34 -25.72 -36.97
N VAL A 256 -36.07 -25.42 -36.73
CA VAL A 256 -35.38 -25.69 -35.46
C VAL A 256 -35.05 -24.37 -34.81
N GLN A 257 -35.46 -24.17 -33.55
CA GLN A 257 -35.18 -22.93 -32.86
C GLN A 257 -33.68 -22.79 -32.56
N GLN A 258 -33.11 -21.62 -32.85
CA GLN A 258 -31.73 -21.32 -32.47
C GLN A 258 -31.66 -21.13 -30.95
N PRO A 259 -30.66 -21.71 -30.27
CA PRO A 259 -30.52 -21.56 -28.82
C PRO A 259 -30.04 -20.14 -28.48
N THR A 260 -30.52 -19.61 -27.36
CA THR A 260 -29.99 -18.37 -26.80
C THR A 260 -28.68 -18.66 -26.07
N CYS A 261 -27.57 -18.21 -26.63
CA CYS A 261 -26.25 -18.41 -26.04
C CYS A 261 -25.85 -17.21 -25.16
N ALA A 262 -25.35 -17.48 -23.95
CA ALA A 262 -24.80 -16.45 -23.07
C ALA A 262 -23.39 -16.01 -23.52
N ALA A 263 -22.93 -14.86 -23.01
CA ALA A 263 -21.51 -14.47 -23.00
C ALA A 263 -20.75 -14.61 -24.34
N GLY A 264 -21.35 -14.19 -25.46
CA GLY A 264 -20.69 -14.21 -26.78
C GLY A 264 -20.65 -15.57 -27.48
N GLY A 265 -21.34 -16.59 -26.95
CA GLY A 265 -21.51 -17.86 -27.65
C GLY A 265 -22.32 -17.71 -28.94
N VAL A 266 -21.96 -18.51 -29.95
CA VAL A 266 -22.63 -18.54 -31.26
C VAL A 266 -23.49 -19.80 -31.35
N PRO A 267 -24.78 -19.69 -31.69
CA PRO A 267 -25.64 -20.85 -31.88
C PRO A 267 -25.15 -21.66 -33.09
N LYS A 268 -25.00 -22.97 -32.90
CA LYS A 268 -24.65 -23.93 -33.96
C LYS A 268 -25.51 -25.18 -33.87
N GLY A 269 -25.71 -25.81 -35.02
CA GLY A 269 -26.42 -27.07 -35.14
C GLY A 269 -25.62 -28.06 -35.98
N ALA A 270 -25.63 -29.32 -35.60
CA ALA A 270 -25.06 -30.42 -36.39
C ALA A 270 -26.19 -31.38 -36.78
N LEU A 271 -26.43 -31.53 -38.08
CA LEU A 271 -27.39 -32.49 -38.63
C LEU A 271 -26.73 -33.85 -38.83
N ARG A 272 -27.47 -34.92 -38.51
CA ARG A 272 -27.10 -36.30 -38.82
C ARG A 272 -28.33 -37.10 -39.29
N PRO A 273 -28.16 -38.08 -40.20
CA PRO A 273 -29.24 -39.01 -40.56
C PRO A 273 -29.69 -39.82 -39.34
N ALA A 274 -30.99 -40.07 -39.18
CA ALA A 274 -31.47 -41.03 -38.18
C ALA A 274 -31.28 -42.49 -38.64
N ALA A 275 -31.22 -42.74 -39.96
CA ALA A 275 -30.93 -44.06 -40.53
C ALA A 275 -30.12 -43.93 -41.82
N MET A 276 -29.08 -44.76 -41.95
CA MET A 276 -28.36 -45.00 -43.20
C MET A 276 -28.67 -46.42 -43.68
N ARG A 277 -29.18 -46.58 -44.91
CA ARG A 277 -29.39 -47.89 -45.54
C ARG A 277 -28.37 -48.09 -46.65
N GLY A 278 -27.58 -49.16 -46.57
CA GLY A 278 -26.61 -49.54 -47.59
C GLY A 278 -27.09 -50.72 -48.44
N GLY A 279 -26.66 -50.77 -49.71
CA GLY A 279 -26.93 -51.87 -50.65
C GLY A 279 -25.76 -52.06 -51.61
N TYR A 280 -25.54 -53.30 -52.09
CA TYR A 280 -24.48 -53.67 -53.05
C TYR A 280 -25.08 -53.94 -54.43
N SER A 281 -24.33 -53.60 -55.48
CA SER A 281 -24.72 -53.80 -56.88
C SER A 281 -24.88 -55.30 -57.20
N GLY A 282 -26.08 -55.72 -57.61
CA GLY A 282 -26.34 -57.07 -58.13
C GLY A 282 -27.62 -57.76 -57.63
N SER A 283 -28.35 -57.19 -56.68
CA SER A 283 -29.67 -57.71 -56.29
C SER A 283 -30.76 -57.16 -57.20
N TYR A 284 -31.57 -58.04 -57.79
CA TYR A 284 -32.75 -57.71 -58.63
C TYR A 284 -33.95 -57.16 -57.83
N ASP A 285 -33.78 -56.92 -56.53
CA ASP A 285 -34.81 -56.34 -55.68
C ASP A 285 -34.71 -54.80 -55.71
N PRO A 286 -35.74 -54.09 -56.22
CA PRO A 286 -35.77 -52.63 -56.30
C PRO A 286 -35.64 -51.92 -54.95
N ALA A 287 -35.73 -52.64 -53.82
CA ALA A 287 -35.49 -52.11 -52.49
C ALA A 287 -34.00 -51.95 -52.10
N PHE A 288 -33.04 -52.39 -52.93
CA PHE A 288 -31.61 -52.48 -52.54
C PHE A 288 -30.61 -51.79 -53.49
N VAL A 289 -31.02 -50.74 -54.21
CA VAL A 289 -30.11 -50.00 -55.12
C VAL A 289 -29.23 -49.02 -54.33
N GLY A 290 -27.95 -49.33 -54.18
CA GLY A 290 -26.98 -48.47 -53.51
C GLY A 290 -26.61 -47.22 -54.33
N ARG A 291 -27.29 -46.10 -54.07
CA ARG A 291 -26.74 -44.74 -54.18
C ARG A 291 -27.57 -43.73 -53.37
N TYR A 292 -27.66 -43.95 -52.05
CA TYR A 292 -28.31 -43.01 -51.14
C TYR A 292 -27.27 -42.08 -50.51
N GLY A 293 -27.09 -40.90 -51.09
CA GLY A 293 -26.43 -39.77 -50.43
C GLY A 293 -27.48 -38.94 -49.70
N PHE A 294 -27.12 -38.34 -48.56
CA PHE A 294 -27.96 -37.34 -47.90
C PHE A 294 -27.25 -36.00 -47.91
N ASN A 295 -27.87 -34.99 -48.50
CA ASN A 295 -27.44 -33.61 -48.47
C ASN A 295 -28.22 -32.87 -47.38
N TYR A 296 -27.51 -32.48 -46.33
CA TYR A 296 -28.07 -31.74 -45.20
C TYR A 296 -27.61 -30.29 -45.23
N ARG A 297 -28.54 -29.37 -44.98
CA ARG A 297 -28.23 -27.96 -44.79
C ARG A 297 -29.15 -27.34 -43.75
N LEU A 298 -28.55 -26.59 -42.82
CA LEU A 298 -29.27 -25.67 -41.96
C LEU A 298 -29.14 -24.27 -42.56
N THR A 299 -30.27 -23.65 -42.89
CA THR A 299 -30.30 -22.28 -43.40
C THR A 299 -30.92 -21.36 -42.35
N PRO A 300 -30.24 -20.30 -41.89
CA PRO A 300 -30.78 -19.39 -40.89
C PRO A 300 -31.97 -18.60 -41.45
N VAL A 301 -33.08 -18.61 -40.71
CA VAL A 301 -34.32 -17.87 -41.01
C VAL A 301 -34.80 -17.22 -39.70
N GLY A 302 -34.37 -15.98 -39.46
CA GLY A 302 -34.66 -15.28 -38.21
C GLY A 302 -34.13 -16.04 -36.98
N ALA A 303 -35.00 -16.32 -36.02
CA ALA A 303 -34.68 -17.07 -34.79
C ALA A 303 -34.63 -18.60 -34.97
N TYR A 304 -34.79 -19.10 -36.20
CA TYR A 304 -34.84 -20.52 -36.51
C TYR A 304 -33.78 -20.91 -37.55
N TRP A 305 -33.48 -22.20 -37.65
CA TRP A 305 -32.87 -22.81 -38.82
C TRP A 305 -33.92 -23.60 -39.57
N SER A 306 -34.03 -23.36 -40.88
CA SER A 306 -34.76 -24.24 -41.79
C SER A 306 -33.89 -25.44 -42.12
N VAL A 307 -34.44 -26.62 -41.89
CA VAL A 307 -33.80 -27.90 -42.21
C VAL A 307 -34.08 -28.24 -43.66
N THR A 308 -33.01 -28.40 -44.43
CA THR A 308 -33.06 -28.98 -45.77
C THR A 308 -32.38 -30.33 -45.72
N ALA A 309 -33.15 -31.39 -45.98
CA ALA A 309 -32.68 -32.76 -45.99
C ALA A 309 -33.09 -33.38 -47.32
N VAL A 310 -32.17 -33.37 -48.30
CA VAL A 310 -32.39 -33.95 -49.62
C VAL A 310 -31.63 -35.26 -49.67
N ALA A 311 -32.33 -36.38 -49.82
CA ALA A 311 -31.66 -37.64 -50.14
C ALA A 311 -31.41 -37.74 -51.66
N GLU A 312 -30.58 -38.68 -52.10
CA GLU A 312 -30.50 -39.10 -53.49
C GLU A 312 -31.21 -40.46 -53.59
N GLY A 313 -32.36 -40.54 -54.26
CA GLY A 313 -33.18 -41.77 -54.30
C GLY A 313 -34.60 -41.59 -54.85
N TYR A 314 -35.49 -42.55 -54.54
CA TYR A 314 -36.90 -42.53 -54.95
C TYR A 314 -37.71 -41.48 -54.17
N ALA A 315 -38.60 -40.77 -54.87
CA ALA A 315 -39.34 -39.63 -54.35
C ALA A 315 -40.19 -39.91 -53.09
N VAL A 316 -40.66 -41.14 -52.94
CA VAL A 316 -41.50 -41.58 -51.83
C VAL A 316 -40.74 -41.73 -50.50
N ASP A 317 -39.41 -41.88 -50.55
CA ASP A 317 -38.58 -42.05 -49.36
C ASP A 317 -38.25 -40.70 -48.71
N TYR A 318 -38.32 -39.59 -49.45
CA TYR A 318 -38.00 -38.25 -48.95
C TYR A 318 -38.86 -37.81 -47.75
N ALA A 319 -40.14 -38.16 -47.74
CA ALA A 319 -41.08 -37.73 -46.70
C ALA A 319 -40.94 -38.51 -45.37
N ASN A 320 -40.23 -39.64 -45.39
CA ASN A 320 -40.12 -40.56 -44.25
C ASN A 320 -38.74 -40.56 -43.59
N LEU A 321 -37.83 -39.68 -44.03
CA LEU A 321 -36.49 -39.59 -43.48
C LEU A 321 -36.47 -38.65 -42.27
N ASP A 322 -36.58 -39.26 -41.09
CA ASP A 322 -36.25 -38.57 -39.85
C ASP A 322 -34.73 -38.30 -39.80
N SER A 323 -34.36 -37.10 -39.38
CA SER A 323 -32.99 -36.68 -39.12
C SER A 323 -32.87 -36.19 -37.69
N LEU A 324 -31.65 -36.18 -37.16
CA LEU A 324 -31.36 -35.66 -35.84
C LEU A 324 -30.57 -34.36 -35.99
N VAL A 325 -30.94 -33.35 -35.23
CA VAL A 325 -30.15 -32.13 -35.07
C VAL A 325 -29.67 -32.01 -33.63
N ASP A 326 -28.36 -31.97 -33.45
CA ASP A 326 -27.74 -31.61 -32.18
C ASP A 326 -27.55 -30.09 -32.16
N VAL A 327 -28.19 -29.42 -31.22
CA VAL A 327 -28.17 -27.96 -31.05
C VAL A 327 -27.23 -27.61 -29.90
N PHE A 328 -26.28 -26.70 -30.15
CA PHE A 328 -25.26 -26.33 -29.17
C PHE A 328 -24.84 -24.87 -29.29
N CYS A 329 -24.37 -24.31 -28.18
CA CYS A 329 -23.72 -23.00 -28.14
C CYS A 329 -22.21 -23.18 -28.24
N TYR A 330 -21.58 -22.58 -29.25
CA TYR A 330 -20.14 -22.65 -29.47
C TYR A 330 -19.46 -21.36 -29.00
N TYR A 331 -18.39 -21.47 -28.22
CA TYR A 331 -17.63 -20.36 -27.68
C TYR A 331 -16.28 -20.29 -28.41
N PRO A 332 -16.07 -19.32 -29.31
CA PRO A 332 -14.77 -19.12 -29.94
C PRO A 332 -13.75 -18.72 -28.86
N THR A 333 -12.65 -19.48 -28.80
CA THR A 333 -11.48 -19.19 -27.97
C THR A 333 -10.67 -18.04 -28.53
#